data_AF-A0A453NG43-F1
#
_entry.id   AF-A0A453NG43-F1
#
_cell.length_a   1.000
_cell.length_b   1.000
_cell.length_c   1.000
_cell.angle_alpha   90.00
_cell.angle_beta   90.00
_cell.angle_gamma   90.00
#
_symmetry.space_group_name_H-M   'P 1'
#
loop_
_entity.id
_entity.type
_entity.pdbx_description
1 polymer ?
#
loop_
_entity_poly.entity_id
_entity_poly.type
_entity_poly.pdbx_seq_one_letter_code
_entity_poly.pdbx_strand_id
1 'polypeptide(L)'
;MIHDWAFTDSHYVVLGNRIRLDIPGSMLAMTRTHPMIAALALDPGKRTTPVYLLPRSTEAVASGRDWTVPVEAPSQMWSLHVGNAFE
;
A
#
# COMPACT_ATOMS: atom_id res chain seq x y z
N MET A 1 3.24 3.71 2.75
CA MET A 1 4.28 3.59 1.70
C MET A 1 3.99 2.32 0.96
N ILE A 2 3.83 2.46 -0.35
CA ILE A 2 3.71 1.36 -1.29
C ILE A 2 5.08 1.32 -1.97
N HIS A 3 5.82 0.23 -1.81
CA HIS A 3 7.14 0.10 -2.41
C HIS A 3 7.03 -0.41 -3.85
N ASP A 4 6.16 -1.38 -4.04
CA ASP A 4 5.97 -2.09 -5.29
C ASP A 4 4.50 -2.48 -5.45
N TRP A 5 4.16 -2.90 -6.65
CA TRP A 5 2.83 -3.31 -7.06
C TRP A 5 2.94 -4.32 -8.19
N ALA A 6 1.88 -5.08 -8.42
CA ALA A 6 1.79 -6.01 -9.55
C ALA A 6 0.54 -5.71 -10.38
N PHE A 7 0.41 -6.41 -11.50
CA PHE A 7 -0.78 -6.35 -12.33
C PHE A 7 -1.15 -7.74 -12.84
N THR A 8 -2.44 -7.92 -13.09
CA THR A 8 -3.02 -9.01 -13.86
C THR A 8 -3.55 -8.46 -15.19
N ASP A 9 -4.24 -9.27 -15.96
CA ASP A 9 -4.88 -8.84 -17.20
C ASP A 9 -5.89 -7.71 -16.95
N SER A 10 -6.67 -7.80 -15.86
CA SER A 10 -7.75 -6.86 -15.56
C SER A 10 -7.50 -5.91 -14.38
N HIS A 11 -6.52 -6.17 -13.49
CA HIS A 11 -6.33 -5.39 -12.27
C HIS A 11 -4.88 -4.98 -12.00
N TYR A 12 -4.68 -3.81 -11.38
CA TYR A 12 -3.49 -3.52 -10.59
C TYR A 12 -3.71 -4.05 -9.17
N VAL A 13 -2.66 -4.63 -8.59
CA VAL A 13 -2.61 -5.15 -7.21
C VAL A 13 -1.59 -4.33 -6.44
N VAL A 14 -2.07 -3.55 -5.48
CA VAL A 14 -1.25 -2.62 -4.69
C VAL A 14 -1.25 -3.05 -3.23
N LEU A 15 -0.07 -3.40 -2.71
CA LEU A 15 0.10 -3.80 -1.31
C LEU A 15 0.42 -2.58 -0.44
N GLY A 16 -0.49 -2.26 0.48
CA GLY A 16 -0.29 -1.20 1.45
C GLY A 16 0.46 -1.70 2.68
N ASN A 17 1.65 -1.14 2.95
CA ASN A 17 2.33 -1.39 4.22
C ASN A 17 1.59 -0.72 5.39
N ARG A 18 1.62 -1.37 6.56
CA ARG A 18 1.00 -0.91 7.83
C ARG A 18 1.82 0.21 8.46
N ILE A 19 1.90 1.33 7.77
CA ILE A 19 2.66 2.48 8.22
C ILE A 19 1.80 3.73 8.28
N ARG A 20 2.25 4.69 9.06
CA ARG A 20 1.69 6.05 9.18
C ARG A 20 2.80 7.07 9.04
N LEU A 21 2.41 8.30 8.72
CA LEU A 21 3.31 9.44 8.73
C LEU A 21 3.71 9.77 10.18
N ASP A 22 5.00 9.85 10.44
CA ASP A 22 5.57 10.38 11.67
C ASP A 22 5.83 11.87 11.49
N ILE A 23 5.02 12.72 12.12
CA ILE A 23 5.10 14.18 11.96
C ILE A 23 6.45 14.73 12.47
N PRO A 24 6.89 14.44 13.71
CA PRO A 24 8.24 14.78 14.17
C PRO A 24 9.34 14.31 13.22
N GLY A 25 9.30 13.04 12.82
CA GLY A 25 10.28 12.46 11.91
C GLY A 25 10.30 13.13 10.53
N SER A 26 9.14 13.55 10.04
CA SER A 26 9.00 14.28 8.77
C SER A 26 9.65 15.66 8.84
N MET A 27 9.43 16.42 9.92
CA MET A 27 10.05 17.73 10.11
C MET A 27 11.57 17.61 10.18
N LEU A 28 12.08 16.61 10.89
CA LEU A 28 13.50 16.31 10.96
C LEU A 28 14.08 15.93 9.58
N ALA A 29 13.38 15.11 8.81
CA ALA A 29 13.81 14.75 7.46
C ALA A 29 13.88 15.97 6.52
N MET A 30 12.93 16.90 6.62
CA MET A 30 12.92 18.14 5.82
C MET A 30 14.12 19.05 6.11
N THR A 31 14.65 19.02 7.34
CA THR A 31 15.87 19.76 7.70
C THR A 31 17.16 19.09 7.24
N ARG A 32 17.09 17.92 6.58
CA ARG A 32 18.22 17.07 6.18
C ARG A 32 19.07 16.56 7.34
N THR A 33 18.58 16.68 8.57
CA THR A 33 19.25 16.12 9.75
C THR A 33 19.00 14.62 9.89
N HIS A 34 17.90 14.14 9.29
CA HIS A 34 17.47 12.75 9.32
C HIS A 34 17.13 12.26 7.90
N PRO A 35 17.27 10.96 7.63
CA PRO A 35 16.87 10.40 6.34
C PRO A 35 15.34 10.42 6.17
N MET A 36 14.84 10.46 4.92
CA MET A 36 13.39 10.49 4.63
C MET A 36 12.62 9.29 5.21
N ILE A 37 13.27 8.15 5.43
CA ILE A 37 12.65 6.98 6.07
C ILE A 37 12.20 7.28 7.51
N ALA A 38 12.80 8.26 8.18
CA ALA A 38 12.39 8.71 9.51
C ALA A 38 10.99 9.34 9.53
N ALA A 39 10.46 9.76 8.37
CA ALA A 39 9.08 10.23 8.24
C ALA A 39 8.03 9.12 8.37
N LEU A 40 8.43 7.85 8.45
CA LEU A 40 7.55 6.70 8.44
C LEU A 40 7.64 5.95 9.76
N ALA A 41 6.50 5.67 10.38
CA ALA A 41 6.39 4.80 11.54
C ALA A 41 5.47 3.63 11.25
N LEU A 42 5.74 2.47 11.87
CA LEU A 42 4.79 1.36 11.87
C LEU A 42 3.50 1.79 12.59
N ASP A 43 2.34 1.36 12.08
CA ASP A 43 1.04 1.57 12.71
C ASP A 43 0.60 0.28 13.45
N PRO A 44 0.75 0.22 14.78
CA PRO A 44 0.34 -0.96 15.56
C PRO A 44 -1.18 -1.10 15.67
N GLY A 45 -1.96 -0.04 15.38
CA GLY A 45 -3.42 -0.07 15.41
C GLY A 45 -4.01 -0.86 14.24
N LYS A 46 -3.28 -0.99 13.12
CA LYS A 46 -3.69 -1.78 11.96
C LYS A 46 -3.30 -3.24 12.12
N ARG A 47 -4.30 -4.12 12.23
CA ARG A 47 -4.13 -5.57 12.39
C ARG A 47 -4.12 -6.35 11.08
N THR A 48 -4.37 -5.68 9.97
CA THR A 48 -4.45 -6.26 8.63
C THR A 48 -3.62 -5.43 7.65
N THR A 49 -3.26 -6.03 6.53
CA THR A 49 -2.56 -5.38 5.43
C THR A 49 -3.58 -5.10 4.32
N PRO A 50 -3.83 -3.83 3.97
CA PRO A 50 -4.75 -3.52 2.89
C PRO A 50 -4.12 -3.87 1.54
N VAL A 51 -4.86 -4.61 0.73
CA VAL A 51 -4.53 -4.90 -0.67
C VAL A 51 -5.57 -4.22 -1.55
N TYR A 52 -5.14 -3.18 -2.26
CA TYR A 52 -6.02 -2.47 -3.19
C TYR A 52 -5.99 -3.20 -4.53
N LEU A 53 -7.17 -3.51 -5.04
CA LEU A 53 -7.36 -4.01 -6.39
C LEU A 53 -7.94 -2.85 -7.19
N LEU A 54 -7.24 -2.41 -8.22
CA LEU A 54 -7.68 -1.28 -9.05
C LEU A 54 -7.92 -1.80 -10.47
N PRO A 55 -9.13 -1.66 -11.03
CA PRO A 55 -9.42 -2.13 -12.38
C PRO A 55 -8.61 -1.36 -13.42
N ARG A 56 -8.14 -2.06 -14.46
CA ARG A 56 -7.33 -1.49 -15.55
C ARG A 56 -8.16 -0.98 -16.72
N SER A 57 -9.44 -1.36 -16.79
CA SER A 57 -10.36 -0.95 -17.85
C SER A 57 -11.75 -0.64 -17.31
N THR A 58 -12.55 0.06 -18.10
CA THR A 58 -13.94 0.40 -17.78
C THR A 58 -14.83 -0.83 -17.63
N GLU A 59 -14.54 -1.90 -18.36
CA GLU A 59 -15.26 -3.17 -18.29
C GLU A 59 -15.02 -3.85 -16.94
N ALA A 60 -13.79 -3.79 -16.42
CA ALA A 60 -13.45 -4.34 -15.11
C ALA A 60 -14.13 -3.59 -13.94
N VAL A 61 -14.52 -2.32 -14.15
CA VAL A 61 -15.25 -1.51 -13.15
C VAL A 61 -16.71 -1.97 -12.99
N ALA A 62 -17.28 -2.67 -13.98
CA ALA A 62 -18.70 -3.00 -14.04
C ALA A 62 -19.19 -4.00 -12.95
N SER A 63 -18.31 -4.45 -12.05
CA SER A 63 -18.61 -5.41 -10.99
C SER A 63 -19.46 -4.88 -9.83
N GLY A 64 -19.75 -3.57 -9.80
CA GLY A 64 -20.51 -2.93 -8.70
C GLY A 64 -19.75 -2.86 -7.37
N ARG A 65 -18.48 -3.29 -7.33
CA ARG A 65 -17.61 -3.16 -6.17
C ARG A 65 -17.13 -1.71 -6.01
N ASP A 66 -17.09 -1.24 -4.77
CA ASP A 66 -16.34 -0.03 -4.42
C ASP A 66 -14.83 -0.35 -4.36
N TRP A 67 -14.09 0.12 -5.38
CA TRP A 67 -12.66 -0.09 -5.53
C TRP A 67 -11.80 0.79 -4.60
N THR A 68 -12.40 1.74 -3.88
CA THR A 68 -11.70 2.51 -2.85
C THR A 68 -11.48 1.70 -1.57
N VAL A 69 -12.27 0.63 -1.40
CA VAL A 69 -12.18 -0.28 -0.24
C VAL A 69 -11.19 -1.41 -0.53
N PRO A 70 -10.09 -1.51 0.24
CA PRO A 70 -9.12 -2.58 0.06
C PRO A 70 -9.66 -3.93 0.51
N VAL A 71 -9.06 -4.99 0.00
CA VAL A 71 -9.19 -6.33 0.59
C VAL A 71 -8.24 -6.41 1.79
N GLU A 72 -8.75 -6.81 2.95
CA GLU A 72 -7.95 -6.92 4.16
C GLU A 72 -7.30 -8.30 4.24
N ALA A 73 -5.99 -8.36 4.01
CA ALA A 73 -5.18 -9.57 4.15
C ALA A 73 -4.66 -9.71 5.59
N PRO A 74 -4.35 -10.95 6.05
CA PRO A 74 -3.64 -11.17 7.30
C PRO A 74 -2.37 -10.30 7.38
N SER A 75 -2.07 -9.77 8.56
CA SER A 75 -0.95 -8.86 8.79
C SER A 75 0.34 -9.38 8.16
N GLN A 76 0.78 -8.70 7.10
CA GLN A 76 2.10 -8.86 6.54
C GLN A 76 3.08 -7.93 7.29
N MET A 77 4.38 -8.25 7.20
CA MET A 77 5.45 -7.37 7.65
C MET A 77 5.61 -6.20 6.66
N TRP A 78 6.84 -5.83 6.30
CA TRP A 78 7.12 -4.83 5.29
C TRP A 78 7.22 -5.51 3.92
N SER A 79 6.20 -5.31 3.07
CA SER A 79 6.23 -5.71 1.67
C SER A 79 7.08 -4.73 0.88
N LEU A 80 8.13 -5.25 0.25
CA LEU A 80 9.01 -4.53 -0.65
C LEU A 80 8.69 -4.92 -2.07
N HIS A 81 9.01 -6.14 -2.48
CA HIS A 81 8.88 -6.56 -3.88
C HIS A 81 7.75 -7.57 -4.09
N VAL A 82 7.13 -7.51 -5.27
CA VAL A 82 6.15 -8.49 -5.73
C VAL A 82 6.76 -9.30 -6.87
N GLY A 83 6.70 -10.64 -6.77
CA GLY A 83 7.24 -11.52 -7.80
C GLY A 83 6.38 -11.58 -9.06
N ASN A 84 5.07 -11.79 -8.91
CA ASN A 84 4.07 -11.80 -9.99
C ASN A 84 2.64 -11.71 -9.41
N ALA A 85 1.65 -11.49 -10.26
CA ALA A 85 0.22 -11.67 -9.96
C ALA A 85 -0.51 -12.31 -11.16
N PHE A 86 -1.60 -13.05 -10.90
CA PHE A 86 -2.46 -13.67 -11.92
C PHE A 86 -3.90 -13.81 -11.40
N GLU A 87 -4.84 -14.10 -12.31
CA GLU A 87 -6.27 -14.34 -12.05
C GLU A 87 -6.60 -15.84 -11.91
#